data_AF-A0A957MU59-F1
#
_entry.id   AF-A0A957MU59-F1
#
_cell.length_a   1.000
_cell.length_b   1.000
_cell.length_c   1.000
_cell.angle_alpha   90.00
_cell.angle_beta   90.00
_cell.angle_gamma   90.00
#
_symmetry.space_group_name_H-M   'P 1'
#
loop_
_entity.id
_entity.type
_entity.pdbx_description
1 polymer ?
#
loop_
_entity_poly.entity_id
_entity_poly.type
_entity_poly.pdbx_seq_one_letter_code
_entity_poly.pdbx_strand_id
1 'polypeptide(L)'
;ARAKGLHAWNVIFRHAFRNALIPFITIVGLEFGFLLSGVVVTETVFSWPGVGRLVFNAINQRDIPVVQAAVVMFSLLFVLLNLIVDVVYTRLDPRIRLS
;
A
#
# COMPACT_ATOMS: atom_id res chain seq x y z
N ALA A 1 -15.91 28.41 -7.25
CA ALA A 1 -14.74 27.99 -8.05
C ALA A 1 -14.90 28.12 -9.58
N ARG A 2 -16.12 28.26 -10.16
CA ARG A 2 -16.29 28.51 -11.61
C ARG A 2 -16.09 29.96 -12.08
N ALA A 3 -15.98 30.92 -11.17
CA ALA A 3 -15.90 32.36 -11.52
C ALA A 3 -14.47 32.91 -11.69
N LYS A 4 -13.42 32.06 -11.70
CA LYS A 4 -12.00 32.52 -11.75
C LYS A 4 -11.22 32.04 -12.99
N GLY A 5 -11.87 31.48 -14.00
CA GLY A 5 -11.23 31.15 -15.29
C GLY A 5 -10.09 30.12 -15.22
N LEU A 6 -10.05 29.27 -14.19
CA LEU A 6 -9.00 28.26 -14.02
C LEU A 6 -9.50 26.89 -14.52
N HIS A 7 -8.71 26.29 -15.41
CA HIS A 7 -8.97 24.99 -16.05
C HIS A 7 -9.36 23.93 -15.00
N ALA A 8 -10.46 23.20 -15.25
CA ALA A 8 -11.06 22.23 -14.32
C ALA A 8 -10.07 21.17 -13.77
N TRP A 9 -9.00 20.88 -14.52
CA TRP A 9 -7.92 19.99 -14.13
C TRP A 9 -7.21 20.40 -12.82
N ASN A 10 -7.00 21.70 -12.59
CA ASN A 10 -6.31 22.19 -11.38
C ASN A 10 -7.14 22.01 -10.10
N VAL A 11 -8.46 21.91 -10.19
CA VAL A 11 -9.34 21.75 -9.02
C VAL A 11 -9.44 20.27 -8.63
N ILE A 12 -9.49 19.37 -9.62
CA ILE A 12 -9.53 17.92 -9.40
C ILE A 12 -8.22 17.46 -8.75
N PHE A 13 -7.06 17.84 -9.29
CA PHE A 13 -5.77 17.47 -8.69
C PHE A 13 -5.52 18.11 -7.31
N ARG A 14 -5.94 19.36 -7.08
CA ARG A 14 -5.65 20.06 -5.81
C ARG A 14 -6.55 19.68 -4.64
N HIS A 15 -7.80 19.26 -4.89
CA HIS A 15 -8.76 18.93 -3.83
C HIS A 15 -9.13 17.46 -3.78
N ALA A 16 -9.28 16.79 -4.93
CA ALA A 16 -9.60 15.37 -4.92
C ALA A 16 -8.43 14.53 -4.43
N PHE A 17 -7.17 14.95 -4.67
CA PHE A 17 -5.98 14.16 -4.36
C PHE A 17 -5.62 14.10 -2.87
N ARG A 18 -5.66 15.25 -2.17
CA ARG A 18 -5.48 15.28 -0.71
C ARG A 18 -6.66 14.62 0.03
N ASN A 19 -7.86 14.67 -0.55
CA ASN A 19 -9.02 13.91 -0.06
C ASN A 19 -9.00 12.43 -0.47
N ALA A 20 -8.22 12.02 -1.48
CA ALA A 20 -8.10 10.63 -1.94
C ALA A 20 -7.03 9.85 -1.15
N LEU A 21 -6.00 10.53 -0.63
CA LEU A 21 -4.99 9.90 0.25
C LEU A 21 -5.60 9.29 1.52
N ILE A 22 -6.60 9.94 2.11
CA ILE A 22 -7.29 9.46 3.31
C ILE A 22 -7.97 8.10 3.05
N PRO A 23 -8.87 7.95 2.05
CA PRO A 23 -9.48 6.67 1.72
C PRO A 23 -8.49 5.69 1.07
N PHE A 24 -7.47 6.15 0.35
CA PHE A 24 -6.47 5.27 -0.25
C PHE A 24 -5.68 4.49 0.81
N ILE A 25 -5.20 5.16 1.87
CA ILE A 25 -4.52 4.48 2.98
C ILE A 25 -5.44 3.44 3.64
N THR A 26 -6.73 3.75 3.79
CA THR A 26 -7.71 2.80 4.34
C THR A 26 -7.92 1.59 3.43
N ILE A 27 -8.07 1.81 2.12
CA ILE A 27 -8.26 0.74 1.13
C ILE A 27 -7.02 -0.15 1.07
N VAL A 28 -5.82 0.42 1.01
CA VAL A 28 -4.58 -0.38 0.98
C VAL A 28 -4.43 -1.19 2.27
N GLY A 29 -4.78 -0.64 3.44
CA GLY A 29 -4.78 -1.40 4.70
C GLY A 29 -5.73 -2.59 4.70
N LEU A 30 -6.94 -2.42 4.14
CA LEU A 30 -7.93 -3.50 4.00
C LEU A 30 -7.47 -4.56 2.99
N GLU A 31 -6.98 -4.14 1.83
CA GLU A 31 -6.45 -5.01 0.78
C GLU A 31 -5.24 -5.81 1.27
N PHE A 32 -4.36 -5.21 2.07
CA PHE A 32 -3.21 -5.91 2.62
C PHE A 32 -3.62 -7.06 3.56
N GLY A 33 -4.64 -6.85 4.39
CA GLY A 33 -5.22 -7.91 5.21
C GLY A 33 -5.85 -9.03 4.37
N PHE A 34 -6.54 -8.66 3.29
CA PHE A 34 -7.13 -9.62 2.36
C PHE A 34 -6.07 -10.44 1.61
N LEU A 35 -5.02 -9.76 1.11
CA LEU A 35 -3.91 -10.38 0.38
C LEU A 35 -3.10 -11.34 1.27
N LEU A 36 -2.82 -10.96 2.51
CA LEU A 36 -2.15 -11.86 3.47
C LEU A 36 -2.97 -13.12 3.71
N SER A 37 -4.28 -13.00 3.91
CA SER A 37 -5.18 -14.14 4.08
C SER A 37 -5.22 -15.02 2.83
N GLY A 38 -5.34 -14.41 1.64
CA GLY A 38 -5.37 -15.12 0.36
C GLY A 38 -4.06 -15.86 0.05
N VAL A 39 -2.91 -15.24 0.30
CA VAL A 39 -1.57 -15.83 0.07
C VAL A 39 -1.33 -17.02 0.98
N VAL A 40 -1.72 -16.96 2.25
CA VAL A 40 -1.59 -18.11 3.17
C VAL A 40 -2.42 -19.30 2.69
N VAL A 41 -3.65 -19.05 2.24
CA VAL A 41 -4.56 -20.11 1.76
C VAL A 41 -4.01 -20.73 0.47
N THR A 42 -3.58 -19.93 -0.51
CA THR A 42 -3.03 -20.46 -1.76
C THR A 42 -1.72 -21.20 -1.54
N GLU A 43 -0.80 -20.70 -0.70
CA GLU A 43 0.46 -21.38 -0.37
C GLU A 43 0.23 -22.70 0.38
N THR A 44 -0.77 -22.75 1.27
CA THR A 44 -1.10 -23.97 2.03
C THR A 44 -1.76 -25.02 1.14
N VAL A 45 -2.72 -24.64 0.31
CA VAL A 45 -3.46 -25.56 -0.57
C VAL A 45 -2.55 -26.14 -1.66
N PHE A 46 -1.71 -25.30 -2.28
CA PHE A 46 -0.79 -25.75 -3.33
C PHE A 46 0.56 -26.27 -2.79
N SER A 47 0.74 -26.34 -1.46
CA SER A 47 2.00 -26.71 -0.80
C SER A 47 3.22 -25.91 -1.28
N TRP A 48 3.01 -24.69 -1.79
CA TRP A 48 4.07 -23.82 -2.27
C TRP A 48 4.87 -23.29 -1.07
N PRO A 49 6.21 -23.43 -1.05
CA PRO A 49 7.03 -22.89 0.02
C PRO A 49 7.11 -21.37 -0.11
N GLY A 50 6.29 -20.67 0.65
CA GLY A 50 6.21 -19.21 0.65
C GLY A 50 6.17 -18.59 2.05
N VAL A 51 6.25 -17.26 2.09
CA VAL A 51 6.40 -16.51 3.34
C VAL A 51 5.10 -16.49 4.14
N GLY A 52 3.94 -16.52 3.49
CA GLY A 52 2.64 -16.56 4.19
C GLY A 52 2.49 -17.80 5.05
N ARG A 53 2.79 -18.98 4.49
CA ARG A 53 2.78 -20.27 5.18
C ARG A 53 3.80 -20.32 6.31
N LEU A 54 4.99 -19.73 6.12
CA LEU A 54 6.01 -19.64 7.18
C LEU A 54 5.53 -18.81 8.37
N VAL A 55 4.92 -17.65 8.12
CA VAL A 55 4.35 -16.79 9.17
C VAL A 55 3.21 -17.50 9.90
N PHE A 56 2.32 -18.17 9.16
CA PHE A 56 1.22 -18.93 9.75
C PHE A 56 1.73 -20.06 10.67
N ASN A 57 2.76 -20.79 10.24
CA ASN A 57 3.39 -21.82 11.06
C ASN A 57 4.09 -21.21 12.28
N ALA A 58 4.79 -20.10 12.13
CA ALA A 58 5.46 -19.39 13.22
C ALA A 58 4.47 -18.88 14.28
N ILE A 59 3.30 -18.37 13.87
CA ILE A 59 2.22 -17.99 14.79
C ILE A 59 1.74 -19.20 15.59
N ASN A 60 1.48 -20.33 14.93
CA ASN A 60 1.03 -21.56 15.60
C ASN A 60 2.09 -22.13 16.56
N GLN A 61 3.37 -22.06 16.18
CA GLN A 61 4.50 -22.52 17.00
C GLN A 61 4.92 -21.49 18.07
N ARG A 62 4.24 -20.32 18.12
CA ARG A 62 4.60 -19.17 18.96
C ARG A 62 6.05 -18.72 18.81
N ASP A 63 6.60 -18.88 17.62
CA ASP A 63 7.93 -18.39 17.27
C ASP A 63 7.88 -16.89 16.96
N ILE A 64 7.89 -16.10 18.04
CA ILE A 64 7.76 -14.63 17.99
C ILE A 64 8.87 -13.98 17.13
N PRO A 65 10.16 -14.40 17.20
CA PRO A 65 11.20 -13.87 16.33
C PRO A 65 10.88 -13.95 14.84
N VAL A 66 10.37 -15.09 14.36
CA VAL A 66 10.03 -15.29 12.94
C VAL A 66 8.84 -14.42 12.53
N VAL A 67 7.82 -14.32 13.38
CA VAL A 67 6.68 -13.42 13.14
C VAL A 67 7.14 -11.97 13.06
N GLN A 68 8.01 -11.53 13.97
CA GLN A 68 8.53 -10.17 13.98
C GLN A 68 9.37 -9.86 12.73
N ALA A 69 10.23 -10.78 12.30
CA ALA A 69 11.00 -10.62 11.07
C ALA A 69 10.09 -10.45 9.84
N ALA A 70 9.01 -11.23 9.76
CA ALA A 70 8.04 -11.10 8.68
C ALA A 70 7.28 -9.78 8.73
N VAL A 71 6.86 -9.32 9.91
CA VAL A 71 6.20 -8.01 10.07
C VAL A 71 7.10 -6.87 9.61
N VAL A 72 8.38 -6.90 9.97
CA VAL A 72 9.36 -5.89 9.52
C VAL A 72 9.54 -5.95 8.00
N MET A 73 9.65 -7.15 7.42
CA MET A 73 9.78 -7.34 5.98
C MET A 73 8.57 -6.76 5.22
N PHE A 74 7.34 -7.09 5.66
CA PHE A 74 6.12 -6.58 5.04
C PHE A 74 5.97 -5.06 5.22
N SER A 75 6.36 -4.54 6.38
CA SER A 75 6.35 -3.10 6.64
C SER A 75 7.32 -2.35 5.73
N LEU A 76 8.52 -2.89 5.51
CA LEU A 76 9.49 -2.32 4.58
C LEU A 76 8.94 -2.32 3.14
N LEU A 77 8.38 -3.45 2.69
CA LEU A 77 7.75 -3.57 1.37
C LEU A 77 6.62 -2.54 1.20
N PHE A 78 5.79 -2.38 2.22
CA PHE A 78 4.71 -1.41 2.23
C PHE A 78 5.22 0.03 2.09
N VAL A 79 6.26 0.41 2.85
CA VAL A 79 6.88 1.73 2.75
C VAL A 79 7.48 1.94 1.35
N LEU A 80 8.14 0.93 0.78
CA LEU A 80 8.69 1.00 -0.57
C LEU A 80 7.60 1.17 -1.63
N LEU A 81 6.49 0.45 -1.51
CA LEU A 81 5.35 0.60 -2.42
C LEU A 81 4.74 2.01 -2.31
N ASN A 82 4.56 2.54 -1.10
CA ASN A 82 4.09 3.91 -0.92
C ASN A 82 5.08 4.93 -1.53
N LEU A 83 6.38 4.72 -1.35
CA LEU A 83 7.40 5.58 -1.96
C LEU A 83 7.36 5.52 -3.49
N ILE A 84 7.19 4.33 -4.08
CA ILE A 84 7.04 4.17 -5.54
C ILE A 84 5.81 4.94 -6.01
N VAL A 85 4.69 4.77 -5.31
CA VAL A 85 3.43 5.47 -5.60
C VAL A 85 3.64 6.99 -5.53
N ASP A 86 4.29 7.51 -4.47
CA ASP A 86 4.61 8.93 -4.32
C ASP A 86 5.54 9.45 -5.42
N VAL A 87 6.52 8.66 -5.85
CA VAL A 87 7.44 9.01 -6.95
C VAL A 87 6.72 9.02 -8.30
N VAL A 88 5.86 8.03 -8.55
CA VAL A 88 5.02 7.94 -9.75
C VAL A 88 4.07 9.14 -9.79
N TYR A 89 3.47 9.51 -8.66
CA TYR A 89 2.67 10.72 -8.52
C TYR A 89 3.47 11.99 -8.78
N THR A 90 4.66 12.11 -8.20
CA THR A 90 5.55 13.26 -8.40
C THR A 90 5.94 13.44 -9.88
N ARG A 91 6.05 12.34 -10.63
CA ARG A 91 6.37 12.38 -12.07
C ARG A 91 5.15 12.60 -12.97
N LEU A 92 3.97 12.12 -12.57
CA LEU A 92 2.71 12.34 -13.30
C LEU A 92 2.14 13.75 -13.09
N ASP A 93 2.52 14.44 -12.01
CA ASP A 93 2.15 15.83 -11.74
C ASP A 93 3.20 16.82 -12.32
N PRO A 94 2.92 17.56 -13.41
CA PRO A 94 3.90 18.44 -14.07
C PRO A 94 4.19 19.75 -13.34
N ARG A 95 3.58 20.05 -12.18
CA ARG A 95 3.69 21.37 -11.51
C ARG A 95 4.20 21.34 -10.05
N ILE A 96 4.94 20.30 -9.63
CA ILE A 96 5.80 20.39 -8.42
C ILE A 96 7.05 21.26 -8.67
N ARG A 97 7.24 21.75 -9.91
CA ARG A 97 8.18 22.85 -10.15
C ARG A 97 7.62 24.13 -9.53
N LEU A 98 8.25 24.53 -8.42
CA LEU A 98 8.18 25.87 -7.85
C LEU A 98 8.05 26.92 -8.94
N SER A 99 6.94 27.65 -8.92
CA SER A 99 6.91 29.10 -9.16
C SER A 99 5.68 29.70 -8.53
#